data_AF-A0AAW7XLB1-F1
#
_entry.id   AF-A0AAW7XLB1-F1
#
_cell.length_a   1.000
_cell.length_b   1.000
_cell.length_c   1.000
_cell.angle_alpha   90.00
_cell.angle_beta   90.00
_cell.angle_gamma   90.00
#
_symmetry.space_group_name_H-M   'P 1'
#
loop_
_entity.id
_entity.type
_entity.pdbx_description
1 polymer ?
#
loop_
_entity_poly.entity_id
_entity_poly.type
_entity_poly.pdbx_seq_one_letter_code
_entity_poly.pdbx_strand_id
1 'polypeptide(L)'
;MSLPTQYRYLHGEPRSSASIRLLPEDFQVTEIPSFEPEGEGEHVFLLIRKVGENTDWVARQLANFAQVPAKDVSYAGKKDRHAVTEQWFCVRFPGNRALNWSLFGGESITVLKTARHPRKLRLGNLLGNRFSIRLRNLTNEADFVERLAYLEHGVPNYFGEQRFGREGGNLEKGVALIKGEYQERQRHKKGLYISAVRSWLFNHLLSERLGDELWQRPMQGDVMMLNGSRSFFVAEELDQSLQTRFESRDILLSGPLWGRGRPLSEAQAGEWEARVIEPWHEITERLEHLGLNQERRSLVLYSEGFKAEKEAPGQWVVHFSLPAGSFATTVLRELCHVTQTGSV
;
A
#
# COMPACT_ATOMS: atom_id res chain seq x y z
N MET A 1 -21.13 -17.23 -7.61
CA MET A 1 -21.14 -16.19 -6.57
C MET A 1 -20.43 -14.97 -7.15
N SER A 2 -21.13 -13.86 -7.33
CA SER A 2 -20.53 -12.61 -7.79
C SER A 2 -19.96 -11.89 -6.57
N LEU A 3 -18.68 -11.51 -6.61
CA LEU A 3 -18.02 -10.78 -5.53
C LEU A 3 -18.24 -9.28 -5.73
N PRO A 4 -18.85 -8.54 -4.77
CA PRO A 4 -18.96 -7.10 -4.85
C PRO A 4 -17.59 -6.44 -4.91
N THR A 5 -17.33 -5.68 -5.97
CA THR A 5 -16.08 -4.92 -6.16
C THR A 5 -16.32 -3.41 -6.24
N GLN A 6 -17.59 -2.98 -6.22
CA GLN A 6 -17.97 -1.58 -6.09
C GLN A 6 -18.06 -1.24 -4.59
N TYR A 7 -16.97 -0.68 -4.07
CA TYR A 7 -16.89 -0.28 -2.67
C TYR A 7 -17.45 1.12 -2.45
N ARG A 8 -17.99 1.39 -1.26
CA ARG A 8 -18.51 2.71 -0.89
C ARG A 8 -17.39 3.75 -0.81
N TYR A 9 -17.73 4.99 -1.13
CA TYR A 9 -16.90 6.18 -0.86
C TYR A 9 -17.30 6.76 0.49
N LEU A 10 -16.34 7.36 1.19
CA LEU A 10 -16.62 7.92 2.51
C LEU A 10 -17.51 9.17 2.43
N HIS A 11 -17.22 10.04 1.46
CA HIS A 11 -17.93 11.30 1.25
C HIS A 11 -18.69 11.30 -0.09
N GLY A 12 -19.22 10.13 -0.48
CA GLY A 12 -19.83 9.94 -1.79
C GLY A 12 -18.81 9.94 -2.93
N GLU A 13 -19.25 9.46 -4.10
CA GLU A 13 -18.41 9.34 -5.28
C GLU A 13 -17.97 10.72 -5.82
N PRO A 14 -16.68 10.93 -6.15
CA PRO A 14 -16.21 12.17 -6.74
C PRO A 14 -16.93 12.55 -8.02
N ARG A 15 -17.23 13.84 -8.18
CA ARG A 15 -17.78 14.39 -9.43
C ARG A 15 -16.68 14.98 -10.31
N SER A 16 -15.43 14.83 -9.89
CA SER A 16 -14.22 15.20 -10.60
C SER A 16 -13.49 13.97 -11.12
N SER A 17 -12.74 14.15 -12.20
CA SER A 17 -11.88 13.15 -12.81
C SER A 17 -10.56 13.76 -13.24
N ALA A 18 -9.48 12.98 -13.24
CA ALA A 18 -8.16 13.43 -13.64
C ALA A 18 -7.36 12.31 -14.31
N SER A 19 -6.44 12.69 -15.19
CA SER A 19 -5.43 11.79 -15.74
C SER A 19 -4.16 11.87 -14.89
N ILE A 20 -3.59 10.70 -14.58
CA ILE A 20 -2.27 10.58 -13.94
C ILE A 20 -1.34 9.76 -14.83
N ARG A 21 -0.03 9.92 -14.63
CA ARG A 21 1.02 9.15 -15.30
C ARG A 21 1.04 9.34 -16.83
N LEU A 22 0.60 10.49 -17.34
CA LEU A 22 0.78 10.85 -18.75
C LEU A 22 2.27 10.94 -19.10
N LEU A 23 3.06 11.46 -18.16
CA LEU A 23 4.53 11.42 -18.17
C LEU A 23 5.05 10.78 -16.87
N PRO A 24 6.25 10.19 -16.84
CA PRO A 24 6.85 9.69 -15.60
C PRO A 24 6.93 10.74 -14.48
N GLU A 25 7.17 12.00 -14.83
CA GLU A 25 7.31 13.13 -13.90
C GLU A 25 5.99 13.53 -13.24
N ASP A 26 4.86 13.06 -13.77
CA ASP A 26 3.54 13.25 -13.16
C ASP A 26 3.32 12.34 -11.95
N PHE A 27 4.20 11.35 -11.74
CA PHE A 27 4.09 10.44 -10.63
C PHE A 27 5.46 10.22 -10.02
N GLN A 28 5.76 10.99 -8.97
CA GLN A 28 7.05 10.95 -8.30
C GLN A 28 6.91 10.26 -6.94
N VAL A 29 7.83 9.33 -6.65
CA VAL A 29 7.84 8.56 -5.39
C VAL A 29 9.22 8.59 -4.78
N THR A 30 9.37 9.21 -3.63
CA THR A 30 10.61 9.21 -2.84
C THR A 30 10.42 8.31 -1.62
N GLU A 31 11.30 7.31 -1.48
CA GLU A 31 11.31 6.41 -0.34
C GLU A 31 11.70 7.15 0.96
N ILE A 32 10.97 6.87 2.04
CA ILE A 32 11.29 7.35 3.39
C ILE A 32 11.99 6.19 4.11
N PRO A 33 13.32 6.25 4.30
CA PRO A 33 14.07 5.15 4.90
C PRO A 33 13.74 4.99 6.39
N SER A 34 13.92 3.78 6.92
CA SER A 34 13.76 3.49 8.35
C SER A 34 14.99 3.84 9.20
N PHE A 35 16.12 4.09 8.53
CA PHE A 35 17.38 4.50 9.13
C PHE A 35 18.27 5.09 8.03
N GLU A 36 19.22 5.95 8.41
CA GLU A 36 20.28 6.39 7.50
C GLU A 36 21.45 5.39 7.51
N PRO A 37 22.16 5.20 6.39
CA PRO A 37 23.39 4.41 6.38
C PRO A 37 24.45 4.96 7.35
N GLU A 38 25.18 4.06 8.02
CA GLU A 38 26.10 4.40 9.11
C GLU A 38 27.48 4.89 8.62
N GLY A 39 27.82 4.65 7.34
CA GLY A 39 29.10 5.02 6.75
C GLY A 39 30.16 3.91 6.76
N GLU A 40 29.91 2.80 7.43
CA GLU A 40 30.83 1.65 7.53
C GLU A 40 30.13 0.30 7.28
N GLY A 41 30.93 -0.77 7.11
CA GLY A 41 30.41 -2.14 6.93
C GLY A 41 30.48 -2.71 5.51
N GLU A 42 30.02 -3.95 5.36
CA GLU A 42 30.18 -4.73 4.11
C GLU A 42 29.10 -4.45 3.06
N HIS A 43 28.07 -3.65 3.35
CA HIS A 43 27.03 -3.31 2.38
C HIS A 43 27.20 -1.88 1.89
N VAL A 44 27.05 -1.65 0.60
CA VAL A 44 26.98 -0.32 0.00
C VAL A 44 25.52 0.00 -0.31
N PHE A 45 25.03 1.07 0.29
CA PHE A 45 23.72 1.63 0.06
C PHE A 45 23.82 2.71 -1.01
N LEU A 46 22.95 2.64 -2.01
CA LEU A 46 22.86 3.60 -3.10
C LEU A 46 21.44 4.17 -3.16
N LEU A 47 21.30 5.47 -2.92
CA LEU A 47 20.06 6.17 -3.21
C LEU A 47 20.05 6.44 -4.71
N ILE A 48 19.12 5.83 -5.42
CA ILE A 48 19.03 5.89 -6.87
C ILE A 48 17.72 6.53 -7.27
N ARG A 49 17.81 7.54 -8.15
CA ARG A 49 16.68 8.02 -8.95
C ARG A 49 16.60 7.18 -10.22
N LYS A 50 15.42 6.65 -10.52
CA LYS A 50 15.11 5.99 -11.79
C LYS A 50 13.90 6.63 -12.46
N VAL A 51 13.88 6.67 -13.79
CA VAL A 51 12.79 7.20 -14.61
C VAL A 51 12.37 6.12 -15.59
N GLY A 52 11.12 5.65 -15.56
CA GLY A 52 10.64 4.68 -16.56
C GLY A 52 11.16 3.24 -16.38
N GLU A 53 11.90 2.95 -15.30
CA GLU A 53 12.56 1.64 -15.08
C GLU A 53 11.91 0.79 -13.99
N ASN A 54 12.03 -0.53 -14.12
CA ASN A 54 11.59 -1.49 -13.11
C ASN A 54 12.67 -1.70 -12.02
N THR A 55 12.29 -1.69 -10.74
CA THR A 55 13.22 -1.91 -9.61
C THR A 55 14.06 -3.19 -9.74
N ASP A 56 13.48 -4.32 -10.15
CA ASP A 56 14.19 -5.59 -10.33
C ASP A 56 15.22 -5.51 -11.46
N TRP A 57 14.91 -4.76 -12.52
CA TRP A 57 15.83 -4.56 -13.63
C TRP A 57 17.04 -3.73 -13.19
N VAL A 58 16.82 -2.61 -12.49
CA VAL A 58 17.90 -1.78 -11.91
C VAL A 58 18.77 -2.60 -10.97
N ALA A 59 18.18 -3.45 -10.11
CA ALA A 59 18.93 -4.33 -9.22
C ALA A 59 19.85 -5.31 -9.97
N ARG A 60 19.41 -5.85 -11.13
CA ARG A 60 20.24 -6.70 -11.98
C ARG A 60 21.36 -5.92 -12.65
N GLN A 61 21.10 -4.69 -13.11
CA GLN A 61 22.15 -3.83 -13.66
C GLN A 61 23.21 -3.49 -12.61
N LEU A 62 22.80 -3.19 -11.37
CA LEU A 62 23.72 -2.99 -10.23
C LEU A 62 24.57 -4.24 -9.97
N ALA A 63 23.96 -5.42 -9.97
CA ALA A 63 24.67 -6.67 -9.76
C ALA A 63 25.76 -6.90 -10.83
N ASN A 64 25.41 -6.65 -12.09
CA ASN A 64 26.35 -6.76 -13.21
C ASN A 64 27.46 -5.70 -13.12
N PHE A 65 27.13 -4.44 -12.84
CA PHE A 65 28.12 -3.37 -12.67
C PHE A 65 29.10 -3.68 -11.54
N ALA A 66 28.58 -4.15 -10.40
CA ALA A 66 29.40 -4.53 -9.25
C ALA A 66 30.03 -5.93 -9.39
N GLN A 67 29.77 -6.69 -10.46
CA GLN A 67 30.27 -8.05 -10.64
C GLN A 67 29.99 -8.93 -9.41
N VAL A 68 28.76 -8.86 -8.89
CA VAL A 68 28.29 -9.66 -7.75
C VAL A 68 27.05 -10.47 -8.14
N PRO A 69 26.76 -11.57 -7.44
CA PRO A 69 25.51 -12.31 -7.64
C PRO A 69 24.27 -11.44 -7.42
N ALA A 70 23.21 -11.64 -8.22
CA ALA A 70 21.95 -10.87 -8.07
C ALA A 70 21.32 -10.95 -6.67
N LYS A 71 21.53 -12.06 -5.94
CA LYS A 71 21.06 -12.23 -4.55
C LYS A 71 21.72 -11.28 -3.54
N ASP A 72 22.86 -10.72 -3.90
CA ASP A 72 23.63 -9.77 -3.08
C ASP A 72 23.20 -8.32 -3.31
N VAL A 73 22.27 -8.09 -4.25
CA VAL A 73 21.56 -6.81 -4.40
C VAL A 73 20.17 -6.92 -3.79
N SER A 74 19.79 -5.96 -2.96
CA SER A 74 18.47 -5.87 -2.36
C SER A 74 17.96 -4.44 -2.29
N TYR A 75 16.68 -4.28 -1.93
CA TYR A 75 15.97 -3.01 -1.80
C TYR A 75 14.78 -3.20 -0.84
N ALA A 76 14.20 -2.12 -0.32
CA ALA A 76 13.14 -2.19 0.68
C ALA A 76 11.75 -2.50 0.11
N GLY A 77 11.46 -2.14 -1.14
CA GLY A 77 10.19 -2.45 -1.80
C GLY A 77 10.27 -2.22 -3.30
N LYS A 78 9.27 -2.64 -4.07
CA LYS A 78 9.22 -2.29 -5.50
C LYS A 78 8.66 -0.89 -5.66
N LYS A 79 9.09 -0.19 -6.70
CA LYS A 79 8.56 1.11 -7.11
C LYS A 79 8.03 1.01 -8.53
N ASP A 80 7.00 1.78 -8.84
CA ASP A 80 6.34 1.74 -10.15
C ASP A 80 7.31 2.10 -11.28
N ARG A 81 7.10 1.46 -12.44
CA ARG A 81 7.89 1.71 -13.66
C ARG A 81 7.53 3.05 -14.29
N HIS A 82 6.24 3.35 -14.40
CA HIS A 82 5.71 4.55 -15.03
C HIS A 82 5.71 5.74 -14.05
N ALA A 83 6.89 6.06 -13.55
CA ALA A 83 7.12 7.04 -12.49
C ALA A 83 8.59 7.49 -12.47
N VAL A 84 8.83 8.66 -11.87
CA VAL A 84 10.15 9.04 -11.35
C VAL A 84 10.24 8.55 -9.91
N THR A 85 11.24 7.76 -9.55
CA THR A 85 11.30 7.19 -8.20
C THR A 85 12.69 7.24 -7.61
N GLU A 86 12.78 7.64 -6.35
CA GLU A 86 14.01 7.66 -5.56
C GLU A 86 13.92 6.60 -4.47
N GLN A 87 14.87 5.67 -4.46
CA GLN A 87 14.86 4.53 -3.56
C GLN A 87 16.27 4.06 -3.21
N TRP A 88 16.43 3.50 -2.02
CA TRP A 88 17.65 2.82 -1.61
C TRP A 88 17.75 1.40 -2.20
N PHE A 89 18.89 1.15 -2.84
CA PHE A 89 19.40 -0.18 -3.13
C PHE A 89 20.57 -0.50 -2.19
N CYS A 90 20.78 -1.77 -1.93
CA CYS A 90 21.84 -2.28 -1.07
C CYS A 90 22.59 -3.37 -1.84
N VAL A 91 23.91 -3.20 -1.99
CA VAL A 91 24.79 -4.19 -2.61
C VAL A 91 25.74 -4.72 -1.54
N ARG A 92 25.72 -6.02 -1.26
CA ARG A 92 26.73 -6.63 -0.41
C ARG A 92 28.06 -6.64 -1.17
N PHE A 93 29.04 -5.91 -0.65
CA PHE A 93 30.30 -5.61 -1.31
C PHE A 93 31.45 -5.59 -0.29
N PRO A 94 31.84 -6.78 0.21
CA PRO A 94 32.85 -6.90 1.26
C PRO A 94 34.24 -6.52 0.77
N GLY A 95 35.07 -6.04 1.69
CA GLY A 95 36.46 -5.66 1.42
C GLY A 95 36.63 -4.26 0.81
N ASN A 96 37.85 -4.00 0.35
CA ASN A 96 38.33 -2.69 -0.07
C ASN A 96 38.44 -2.54 -1.60
N ARG A 97 37.70 -3.35 -2.38
CA ARG A 97 37.68 -3.18 -3.83
C ARG A 97 37.17 -1.78 -4.16
N ALA A 98 37.96 -0.99 -4.89
CA ALA A 98 37.52 0.32 -5.34
C ALA A 98 36.54 0.14 -6.50
N LEU A 99 35.33 0.67 -6.34
CA LEU A 99 34.34 0.79 -7.41
C LEU A 99 33.78 2.21 -7.34
N ASN A 100 33.88 2.94 -8.45
CA ASN A 100 33.30 4.27 -8.51
C ASN A 100 31.80 4.17 -8.82
N TRP A 101 30.98 4.18 -7.79
CA TRP A 101 29.53 4.04 -7.89
C TRP A 101 28.85 5.17 -8.66
N SER A 102 29.46 6.35 -8.78
CA SER A 102 28.89 7.44 -9.59
C SER A 102 28.91 7.14 -11.10
N LEU A 103 29.70 6.15 -11.53
CA LEU A 103 29.70 5.66 -12.92
C LEU A 103 28.55 4.69 -13.20
N PHE A 104 27.82 4.24 -12.17
CA PHE A 104 26.59 3.47 -12.38
C PHE A 104 25.44 4.40 -12.75
N GLY A 105 24.85 4.19 -13.92
CA GLY A 105 23.69 4.95 -14.37
C GLY A 105 23.66 5.13 -15.88
N GLY A 106 22.86 6.10 -16.31
CA GLY A 106 22.66 6.47 -17.72
C GLY A 106 21.58 7.54 -17.81
N GLU A 107 20.89 7.61 -18.93
CA GLU A 107 19.80 8.59 -19.12
C GLU A 107 18.64 8.39 -18.14
N SER A 108 18.28 7.14 -17.83
CA SER A 108 17.12 6.80 -16.99
C SER A 108 17.45 6.50 -15.53
N ILE A 109 18.74 6.46 -15.14
CA ILE A 109 19.20 6.07 -13.80
C ILE A 109 20.30 7.02 -13.33
N THR A 110 20.14 7.56 -12.12
CA THR A 110 21.13 8.43 -11.47
C THR A 110 21.38 8.01 -10.03
N VAL A 111 22.65 7.82 -9.65
CA VAL A 111 23.05 7.63 -8.25
C VAL A 111 23.11 8.98 -7.56
N LEU A 112 22.26 9.20 -6.56
CA LEU A 112 22.15 10.46 -5.81
C LEU A 112 23.03 10.48 -4.56
N LYS A 113 23.13 9.35 -3.85
CA LYS A 113 23.92 9.21 -2.61
C LYS A 113 24.47 7.80 -2.51
N THR A 114 25.67 7.68 -1.94
CA THR A 114 26.27 6.38 -1.58
C THR A 114 26.82 6.42 -0.17
N ALA A 115 26.67 5.32 0.56
CA ALA A 115 27.22 5.16 1.90
C ALA A 115 27.33 3.67 2.26
N ARG A 116 28.22 3.31 3.18
CA ARG A 116 28.28 1.94 3.69
C ARG A 116 27.31 1.74 4.87
N HIS A 117 26.89 0.50 5.08
CA HIS A 117 26.14 0.09 6.27
C HIS A 117 26.48 -1.38 6.63
N PRO A 118 26.50 -1.77 7.92
CA PRO A 118 26.80 -3.15 8.32
C PRO A 118 25.75 -4.17 7.90
N ARG A 119 24.47 -3.78 7.80
CA ARG A 119 23.36 -4.72 7.59
C ARG A 119 22.77 -4.67 6.18
N LYS A 120 22.24 -5.80 5.72
CA LYS A 120 21.49 -5.87 4.45
C LYS A 120 20.16 -5.13 4.56
N LEU A 121 19.81 -4.33 3.55
CA LEU A 121 18.44 -3.79 3.41
C LEU A 121 17.47 -4.91 3.02
N ARG A 122 16.43 -5.13 3.83
CA ARG A 122 15.43 -6.20 3.60
C ARG A 122 14.12 -5.62 3.07
N LEU A 123 13.33 -6.46 2.41
CA LEU A 123 11.98 -6.11 1.99
C LEU A 123 11.13 -5.69 3.20
N GLY A 124 10.42 -4.57 3.07
CA GLY A 124 9.63 -3.96 4.13
C GLY A 124 10.39 -2.98 5.03
N ASN A 125 11.72 -2.83 4.89
CA ASN A 125 12.52 -1.93 5.73
C ASN A 125 12.48 -0.46 5.27
N LEU A 126 11.29 0.11 5.19
CA LEU A 126 11.04 1.53 4.93
C LEU A 126 9.91 2.01 5.82
N LEU A 127 9.91 3.30 6.19
CA LEU A 127 8.79 3.88 6.93
C LEU A 127 7.60 4.12 6.01
N GLY A 128 7.88 4.53 4.78
CA GLY A 128 6.85 4.90 3.84
C GLY A 128 7.39 5.47 2.54
N ASN A 129 6.52 6.18 1.84
CA ASN A 129 6.87 6.88 0.61
C ASN A 129 6.24 8.27 0.61
N ARG A 130 6.99 9.25 0.13
CA ARG A 130 6.51 10.59 -0.19
C ARG A 130 6.13 10.61 -1.67
N PHE A 131 4.95 11.12 -1.95
CA PHE A 131 4.38 11.22 -3.29
C PHE A 131 4.34 12.69 -3.71
N SER A 132 4.63 12.94 -4.98
CA SER A 132 4.23 14.14 -5.71
C SER A 132 3.55 13.67 -6.99
N ILE A 133 2.26 13.97 -7.11
CA ILE A 133 1.43 13.46 -8.19
C ILE A 133 0.77 14.63 -8.89
N ARG A 134 1.01 14.74 -10.19
CA ARG A 134 0.33 15.71 -11.05
C ARG A 134 -0.96 15.09 -11.58
N LEU A 135 -2.06 15.76 -11.26
CA LEU A 135 -3.39 15.54 -11.80
C LEU A 135 -3.54 16.44 -13.03
N ARG A 136 -3.71 15.84 -14.20
CA ARG A 136 -3.93 16.56 -15.47
C ARG A 136 -5.38 16.41 -15.91
N ASN A 137 -5.86 17.38 -16.68
CA ASN A 137 -7.24 17.39 -17.20
C ASN A 137 -8.27 17.23 -16.07
N LEU A 138 -8.00 17.83 -14.90
CA LEU A 138 -8.89 17.76 -13.75
C LEU A 138 -10.21 18.43 -14.09
N THR A 139 -11.28 17.64 -14.10
CA THR A 139 -12.65 18.13 -14.26
C THR A 139 -13.23 18.54 -12.91
N ASN A 140 -14.21 19.44 -12.92
CA ASN A 140 -14.94 19.87 -11.72
C ASN A 140 -14.01 20.22 -10.54
N GLU A 141 -13.13 21.20 -10.75
CA GLU A 141 -12.12 21.60 -9.75
C GLU A 141 -12.74 22.00 -8.39
N ALA A 142 -13.97 22.51 -8.39
CA ALA A 142 -14.70 22.85 -7.16
C ALA A 142 -14.96 21.61 -6.27
N ASP A 143 -15.42 20.50 -6.87
CA ASP A 143 -15.62 19.23 -6.15
C ASP A 143 -14.30 18.67 -5.62
N PHE A 144 -13.23 18.76 -6.40
CA PHE A 144 -11.89 18.35 -5.96
C PHE A 144 -11.41 19.16 -4.75
N VAL A 145 -11.53 20.50 -4.81
CA VAL A 145 -11.10 21.40 -3.73
C VAL A 145 -11.93 21.17 -2.45
N GLU A 146 -13.24 20.99 -2.58
CA GLU A 146 -14.12 20.65 -1.45
C GLU A 146 -13.65 19.35 -0.76
N ARG A 147 -13.31 18.33 -1.54
CA ARG A 147 -12.86 17.03 -1.03
C ARG A 147 -11.52 17.05 -0.32
N LEU A 148 -10.66 18.04 -0.58
CA LEU A 148 -9.39 18.20 0.15
C LEU A 148 -9.62 18.36 1.66
N ALA A 149 -10.71 19.02 2.06
CA ALA A 149 -11.05 19.23 3.47
C ALA A 149 -11.31 17.91 4.21
N TYR A 150 -11.79 16.88 3.51
CA TYR A 150 -12.12 15.59 4.12
C TYR A 150 -10.90 14.74 4.46
N LEU A 151 -9.72 15.04 3.87
CA LEU A 151 -8.51 14.26 4.11
C LEU A 151 -8.03 14.32 5.56
N GLU A 152 -8.43 15.34 6.32
CA GLU A 152 -8.15 15.42 7.76
C GLU A 152 -8.70 14.20 8.51
N HIS A 153 -9.84 13.66 8.08
CA HIS A 153 -10.46 12.47 8.64
C HIS A 153 -9.82 11.17 8.11
N GLY A 154 -8.87 11.26 7.19
CA GLY A 154 -8.29 10.09 6.51
C GLY A 154 -9.25 9.50 5.47
N VAL A 155 -8.78 8.46 4.79
CA VAL A 155 -9.53 7.77 3.73
C VAL A 155 -9.72 6.29 4.06
N PRO A 156 -10.75 5.61 3.53
CA PRO A 156 -10.88 4.16 3.64
C PRO A 156 -9.62 3.46 3.10
N ASN A 157 -8.98 2.62 3.91
CA ASN A 157 -7.71 1.98 3.60
C ASN A 157 -7.84 0.74 2.68
N TYR A 158 -8.63 0.86 1.62
CA TYR A 158 -8.85 -0.20 0.66
C TYR A 158 -7.53 -0.65 0.01
N PHE A 159 -7.44 -1.94 -0.27
CA PHE A 159 -6.53 -2.45 -1.30
C PHE A 159 -6.98 -1.92 -2.66
N GLY A 160 -6.09 -1.23 -3.37
CA GLY A 160 -6.37 -0.70 -4.71
C GLY A 160 -6.44 -1.79 -5.78
N GLU A 161 -6.96 -1.42 -6.95
CA GLU A 161 -7.24 -2.33 -8.09
C GLU A 161 -6.05 -3.21 -8.50
N GLN A 162 -4.82 -2.66 -8.44
CA GLN A 162 -3.60 -3.40 -8.74
C GLN A 162 -3.46 -4.70 -7.92
N ARG A 163 -3.99 -4.75 -6.69
CA ARG A 163 -4.00 -5.95 -5.85
C ARG A 163 -4.76 -7.11 -6.49
N PHE A 164 -5.82 -6.79 -7.22
CA PHE A 164 -6.72 -7.76 -7.84
C PHE A 164 -6.30 -8.12 -9.27
N GLY A 165 -5.19 -7.57 -9.77
CA GLY A 165 -4.69 -7.82 -11.12
C GLY A 165 -5.48 -7.05 -12.19
N ARG A 166 -5.03 -7.14 -13.45
CA ARG A 166 -5.71 -6.50 -14.58
C ARG A 166 -7.15 -7.01 -14.65
N GLU A 167 -8.11 -6.08 -14.64
CA GLU A 167 -9.55 -6.37 -14.70
C GLU A 167 -10.02 -7.40 -13.65
N GLY A 168 -9.36 -7.46 -12.48
CA GLY A 168 -9.73 -8.41 -11.42
C GLY A 168 -9.23 -9.84 -11.61
N GLY A 169 -8.40 -10.11 -12.62
CA GLY A 169 -7.99 -11.48 -12.96
C GLY A 169 -7.21 -12.25 -11.87
N ASN A 170 -6.56 -11.57 -10.91
CA ASN A 170 -5.98 -12.27 -9.74
C ASN A 170 -7.06 -12.69 -8.74
N LEU A 171 -8.12 -11.89 -8.58
CA LEU A 171 -9.24 -12.23 -7.70
C LEU A 171 -10.02 -13.42 -8.27
N GLU A 172 -10.35 -13.39 -9.57
CA GLU A 172 -11.03 -14.51 -10.25
C GLU A 172 -10.25 -15.82 -10.11
N LYS A 173 -8.94 -15.79 -10.42
CA LYS A 173 -8.06 -16.95 -10.22
C LYS A 173 -7.95 -17.36 -8.77
N GLY A 174 -7.98 -16.40 -7.84
CA GLY A 174 -8.00 -16.66 -6.40
C GLY A 174 -9.24 -17.43 -5.97
N VAL A 175 -10.41 -17.00 -6.42
CA VAL A 175 -11.69 -17.69 -6.16
C VAL A 175 -11.67 -19.10 -6.74
N ALA A 176 -11.30 -19.25 -8.01
CA ALA A 176 -11.22 -20.56 -8.65
C ALA A 176 -10.20 -21.48 -7.94
N LEU A 177 -9.08 -20.91 -7.46
CA LEU A 177 -8.05 -21.65 -6.72
C LEU A 177 -8.58 -22.17 -5.37
N ILE A 178 -9.27 -21.33 -4.58
CA ILE A 178 -9.81 -21.74 -3.28
C ILE A 178 -10.98 -22.72 -3.42
N LYS A 179 -11.69 -22.70 -4.55
CA LYS A 179 -12.76 -23.64 -4.87
C LYS A 179 -12.26 -24.98 -5.43
N GLY A 180 -10.98 -25.08 -5.76
CA GLY A 180 -10.40 -26.28 -6.40
C GLY A 180 -10.70 -26.39 -7.90
N GLU A 181 -11.28 -25.35 -8.51
CA GLU A 181 -11.58 -25.24 -9.93
C GLU A 181 -10.34 -24.86 -10.76
N TYR A 182 -9.31 -24.34 -10.09
CA TYR A 182 -8.04 -23.95 -10.70
C TYR A 182 -6.84 -24.44 -9.88
N GLN A 183 -5.80 -24.91 -10.56
CA GLN A 183 -4.54 -25.32 -9.94
C GLN A 183 -3.38 -24.44 -10.42
N GLU A 184 -2.63 -23.86 -9.48
CA GLU A 184 -1.40 -23.10 -9.75
C GLU A 184 -0.21 -23.80 -9.09
N ARG A 185 0.77 -24.18 -9.91
CA ARG A 185 2.00 -24.86 -9.48
C ARG A 185 3.04 -23.89 -8.95
N GLN A 186 3.04 -22.64 -9.41
CA GLN A 186 4.00 -21.63 -8.99
C GLN A 186 3.59 -21.03 -7.65
N ARG A 187 4.33 -21.38 -6.58
CA ARG A 187 4.08 -20.93 -5.21
C ARG A 187 3.88 -19.40 -5.10
N HIS A 188 4.67 -18.62 -5.83
CA HIS A 188 4.55 -17.16 -5.84
C HIS A 188 3.21 -16.68 -6.38
N LYS A 189 2.75 -17.21 -7.53
CA LYS A 189 1.45 -16.86 -8.12
C LYS A 189 0.29 -17.32 -7.24
N LYS A 190 0.39 -18.52 -6.67
CA LYS A 190 -0.59 -19.03 -5.70
C LYS A 190 -0.75 -18.05 -4.53
N GLY A 191 0.36 -17.56 -3.95
CA GLY A 191 0.33 -16.56 -2.89
C GLY A 191 -0.33 -15.24 -3.32
N LEU A 192 -0.07 -14.78 -4.55
CA LEU A 192 -0.70 -13.57 -5.12
C LEU A 192 -2.22 -13.72 -5.23
N TYR A 193 -2.71 -14.85 -5.75
CA TYR A 193 -4.15 -15.10 -5.93
C TYR A 193 -4.88 -15.22 -4.59
N ILE A 194 -4.29 -15.93 -3.63
CA ILE A 194 -4.82 -16.02 -2.26
C ILE A 194 -4.87 -14.63 -1.60
N SER A 195 -3.80 -13.83 -1.77
CA SER A 195 -3.77 -12.46 -1.27
C SER A 195 -4.88 -11.60 -1.86
N ALA A 196 -5.25 -11.80 -3.13
CA ALA A 196 -6.32 -11.04 -3.76
C ALA A 196 -7.68 -11.34 -3.10
N VAL A 197 -8.01 -12.61 -2.82
CA VAL A 197 -9.25 -12.98 -2.13
C VAL A 197 -9.30 -12.39 -0.72
N ARG A 198 -8.21 -12.52 0.04
CA ARG A 198 -8.13 -11.98 1.41
C ARG A 198 -8.26 -10.46 1.43
N SER A 199 -7.67 -9.78 0.45
CA SER A 199 -7.80 -8.33 0.26
C SER A 199 -9.21 -7.92 -0.15
N TRP A 200 -9.91 -8.73 -0.94
CA TRP A 200 -11.31 -8.47 -1.32
C TRP A 200 -12.20 -8.52 -0.10
N LEU A 201 -12.07 -9.57 0.74
CA LEU A 201 -12.89 -9.70 1.95
C LEU A 201 -12.67 -8.51 2.89
N PHE A 202 -11.42 -8.10 3.10
CA PHE A 202 -11.11 -6.88 3.86
C PHE A 202 -11.80 -5.63 3.28
N ASN A 203 -11.72 -5.41 1.97
CA ASN A 203 -12.38 -4.27 1.33
C ASN A 203 -13.89 -4.36 1.47
N HIS A 204 -14.48 -5.55 1.33
CA HIS A 204 -15.91 -5.76 1.48
C HIS A 204 -16.36 -5.40 2.90
N LEU A 205 -15.70 -5.90 3.95
CA LEU A 205 -16.03 -5.54 5.33
C LEU A 205 -15.89 -4.03 5.58
N LEU A 206 -14.81 -3.40 5.10
CA LEU A 206 -14.65 -1.95 5.23
C LEU A 206 -15.80 -1.20 4.54
N SER A 207 -16.22 -1.64 3.35
CA SER A 207 -17.34 -1.05 2.63
C SER A 207 -18.68 -1.23 3.35
N GLU A 208 -18.95 -2.41 3.95
CA GLU A 208 -20.15 -2.61 4.77
C GLU A 208 -20.12 -1.74 6.02
N ARG A 209 -18.94 -1.58 6.66
CA ARG A 209 -18.80 -0.71 7.84
C ARG A 209 -19.08 0.76 7.52
N LEU A 210 -18.69 1.23 6.33
CA LEU A 210 -19.08 2.55 5.83
C LEU A 210 -20.59 2.64 5.62
N GLY A 211 -21.20 1.59 5.05
CA GLY A 211 -22.64 1.53 4.77
C GLY A 211 -23.51 1.57 6.01
N ASP A 212 -23.05 0.96 7.10
CA ASP A 212 -23.72 0.94 8.41
C ASP A 212 -23.43 2.22 9.23
N GLU A 213 -22.77 3.23 8.66
CA GLU A 213 -22.35 4.46 9.35
C GLU A 213 -21.48 4.20 10.59
N LEU A 214 -20.70 3.12 10.56
CA LEU A 214 -19.77 2.70 11.62
C LEU A 214 -18.33 3.14 11.33
N TRP A 215 -18.15 4.03 10.35
CA TRP A 215 -16.88 4.67 10.05
C TRP A 215 -16.38 5.46 11.26
N GLN A 216 -15.18 5.13 11.74
CA GLN A 216 -14.57 5.77 12.93
C GLN A 216 -15.46 5.79 14.17
N ARG A 217 -16.38 4.82 14.31
CA ARG A 217 -17.16 4.59 15.51
C ARG A 217 -16.69 3.27 16.16
N PRO A 218 -15.90 3.34 17.25
CA PRO A 218 -15.56 2.16 18.02
C PRO A 218 -16.82 1.49 18.60
N MET A 219 -16.84 0.18 18.54
CA MET A 219 -17.81 -0.70 19.19
C MET A 219 -17.10 -1.56 20.22
N GLN A 220 -17.84 -2.04 21.21
CA GLN A 220 -17.32 -3.01 22.15
C GLN A 220 -16.84 -4.27 21.41
N GLY A 221 -15.62 -4.71 21.74
CA GLY A 221 -14.94 -5.85 21.15
C GLY A 221 -14.29 -5.59 19.78
N ASP A 222 -14.23 -4.33 19.33
CA ASP A 222 -13.43 -3.97 18.16
C ASP A 222 -11.96 -4.32 18.38
N VAL A 223 -11.29 -4.76 17.32
CA VAL A 223 -9.84 -4.96 17.36
C VAL A 223 -9.14 -3.65 16.98
N MET A 224 -8.47 -3.04 17.95
CA MET A 224 -7.74 -1.78 17.81
C MET A 224 -6.27 -2.06 17.46
N MET A 225 -5.76 -1.39 16.43
CA MET A 225 -4.34 -1.44 16.06
C MET A 225 -3.58 -0.22 16.60
N LEU A 226 -2.40 -0.44 17.19
CA LEU A 226 -1.50 0.67 17.52
C LEU A 226 -0.98 1.29 16.22
N ASN A 227 -1.15 2.61 16.08
CA ASN A 227 -0.76 3.33 14.88
C ASN A 227 0.75 3.19 14.62
N GLY A 228 1.12 3.02 13.34
CA GLY A 228 2.51 2.80 12.94
C GLY A 228 3.08 1.41 13.23
N SER A 229 2.30 0.48 13.79
CA SER A 229 2.76 -0.89 14.09
C SER A 229 1.80 -1.98 13.57
N ARG A 230 2.15 -3.25 13.82
CA ARG A 230 1.27 -4.40 13.57
C ARG A 230 0.59 -4.92 14.84
N SER A 231 0.89 -4.32 16.00
CA SER A 231 0.33 -4.72 17.28
C SER A 231 -1.13 -4.30 17.37
N PHE A 232 -1.95 -5.15 17.97
CA PHE A 232 -3.37 -4.91 18.17
C PHE A 232 -3.86 -5.52 19.47
N PHE A 233 -5.01 -5.06 19.94
CA PHE A 233 -5.71 -5.57 21.12
C PHE A 233 -7.23 -5.45 20.91
N VAL A 234 -8.01 -6.19 21.71
CA VAL A 234 -9.48 -6.12 21.69
C VAL A 234 -9.94 -5.01 22.64
N ALA A 235 -10.85 -4.15 22.17
CA ALA A 235 -11.47 -3.10 22.95
C ALA A 235 -12.61 -3.67 23.82
N GLU A 236 -12.26 -4.30 24.95
CA GLU A 236 -13.24 -4.91 25.88
C GLU A 236 -14.24 -3.88 26.42
N GLU A 237 -13.78 -2.65 26.67
CA GLU A 237 -14.60 -1.52 27.11
C GLU A 237 -14.23 -0.26 26.32
N LEU A 238 -15.20 0.65 26.15
CA LEU A 238 -15.02 1.95 25.49
C LEU A 238 -14.84 3.05 26.55
N ASP A 239 -13.80 2.92 27.36
CA ASP A 239 -13.51 3.87 28.43
C ASP A 239 -12.90 5.19 27.91
N GLN A 240 -12.74 6.15 28.82
CA GLN A 240 -12.17 7.46 28.48
C GLN A 240 -10.73 7.35 27.96
N SER A 241 -9.96 6.34 28.41
CA SER A 241 -8.58 6.14 27.96
C SER A 241 -8.54 5.72 26.49
N LEU A 242 -9.33 4.73 26.12
CA LEU A 242 -9.49 4.26 24.75
C LEU A 242 -10.01 5.37 23.84
N GLN A 243 -11.03 6.11 24.29
CA GLN A 243 -11.56 7.28 23.59
C GLN A 243 -10.45 8.30 23.29
N THR A 244 -9.66 8.70 24.28
CA THR A 244 -8.57 9.65 24.10
C THR A 244 -7.48 9.12 23.16
N ARG A 245 -7.13 7.85 23.25
CA ARG A 245 -6.14 7.22 22.35
C ARG A 245 -6.66 7.13 20.91
N PHE A 246 -7.95 6.91 20.73
CA PHE A 246 -8.59 6.86 19.43
C PHE A 246 -8.66 8.26 18.78
N GLU A 247 -9.09 9.27 19.54
CA GLU A 247 -9.14 10.68 19.11
C GLU A 247 -7.76 11.25 18.77
N SER A 248 -6.73 10.89 19.55
CA SER A 248 -5.33 11.25 19.28
C SER A 248 -4.66 10.40 18.19
N ARG A 249 -5.37 9.43 17.61
CA ARG A 249 -4.89 8.51 16.57
C ARG A 249 -3.70 7.65 17.00
N ASP A 250 -3.52 7.44 18.30
CA ASP A 250 -2.58 6.44 18.84
C ASP A 250 -3.06 5.02 18.51
N ILE A 251 -4.38 4.83 18.45
CA ILE A 251 -5.02 3.57 18.05
C ILE A 251 -6.01 3.78 16.92
N LEU A 252 -6.14 2.77 16.07
CA LEU A 252 -6.98 2.79 14.87
C LEU A 252 -7.90 1.58 14.84
N LEU A 253 -9.13 1.76 14.35
CA LEU A 253 -9.99 0.64 14.00
C LEU A 253 -9.34 -0.22 12.92
N SER A 254 -9.52 -1.53 13.01
CA SER A 254 -8.99 -2.48 12.05
C SER A 254 -10.05 -3.42 11.50
N GLY A 255 -9.74 -4.09 10.40
CA GLY A 255 -10.54 -5.18 9.82
C GLY A 255 -9.69 -6.43 9.63
N PRO A 256 -10.33 -7.61 9.51
CA PRO A 256 -9.62 -8.88 9.42
C PRO A 256 -9.00 -9.06 8.02
N LEU A 257 -7.75 -9.51 8.02
CA LEU A 257 -7.20 -10.27 6.90
C LEU A 257 -7.38 -11.76 7.25
N TRP A 258 -8.47 -12.33 6.73
CA TRP A 258 -8.95 -13.63 7.16
C TRP A 258 -7.94 -14.77 7.01
N GLY A 259 -7.97 -15.68 7.97
CA GLY A 259 -7.09 -16.83 8.06
C GLY A 259 -7.54 -17.77 9.17
N ARG A 260 -6.76 -18.82 9.40
CA ARG A 260 -6.99 -19.82 10.43
C ARG A 260 -6.97 -19.20 11.83
N GLY A 261 -7.93 -19.63 12.65
CA GLY A 261 -8.06 -19.27 14.06
C GLY A 261 -9.45 -18.76 14.37
N ARG A 262 -9.77 -18.61 15.65
CA ARG A 262 -11.01 -17.95 16.07
C ARG A 262 -10.98 -16.48 15.63
N PRO A 263 -12.11 -15.89 15.24
CA PRO A 263 -12.23 -14.45 15.05
C PRO A 263 -11.69 -13.70 16.28
N LEU A 264 -10.98 -12.60 16.02
CA LEU A 264 -10.38 -11.77 17.06
C LEU A 264 -11.33 -10.72 17.61
N SER A 265 -12.33 -10.31 16.83
CA SER A 265 -13.37 -9.39 17.23
C SER A 265 -14.36 -10.08 18.17
N GLU A 266 -14.83 -9.34 19.17
CA GLU A 266 -15.70 -9.85 20.23
C GLU A 266 -16.95 -8.98 20.40
N ALA A 267 -17.88 -9.40 21.25
CA ALA A 267 -19.09 -8.65 21.60
C ALA A 267 -19.80 -8.05 20.35
N GLN A 268 -20.14 -6.75 20.39
CA GLN A 268 -20.86 -6.07 19.32
C GLN A 268 -20.09 -6.08 18.00
N ALA A 269 -18.77 -5.87 18.02
CA ALA A 269 -17.95 -5.88 16.82
C ALA A 269 -17.83 -7.30 16.22
N GLY A 270 -17.74 -8.32 17.06
CA GLY A 270 -17.70 -9.73 16.65
C GLY A 270 -19.02 -10.18 16.03
N GLU A 271 -20.15 -9.82 16.63
CA GLU A 271 -21.49 -10.05 16.07
C GLU A 271 -21.66 -9.35 14.71
N TRP A 272 -21.17 -8.11 14.61
CA TRP A 272 -21.18 -7.36 13.36
C TRP A 272 -20.29 -8.01 12.27
N GLU A 273 -19.03 -8.33 12.58
CA GLU A 273 -18.11 -8.98 11.64
C GLU A 273 -18.67 -10.34 11.19
N ALA A 274 -19.22 -11.14 12.12
CA ALA A 274 -19.85 -12.43 11.79
C ALA A 274 -21.04 -12.27 10.85
N ARG A 275 -21.94 -11.32 11.10
CA ARG A 275 -23.10 -11.04 10.24
C ARG A 275 -22.69 -10.66 8.82
N VAL A 276 -21.67 -9.81 8.67
CA VAL A 276 -21.15 -9.38 7.36
C VAL A 276 -20.45 -10.52 6.62
N ILE A 277 -19.80 -11.42 7.36
CA ILE A 277 -19.05 -12.54 6.80
C ILE A 277 -19.92 -13.73 6.44
N GLU A 278 -21.07 -13.92 7.09
CA GLU A 278 -21.95 -15.07 6.91
C GLU A 278 -22.25 -15.42 5.44
N PRO A 279 -22.59 -14.46 4.54
CA PRO A 279 -22.81 -14.76 3.12
C PRO A 279 -21.57 -15.31 2.38
N TRP A 280 -20.39 -15.20 2.99
CA TRP A 280 -19.08 -15.53 2.44
C TRP A 280 -18.39 -16.66 3.21
N HIS A 281 -19.14 -17.41 4.03
CA HIS A 281 -18.59 -18.50 4.87
C HIS A 281 -17.76 -19.51 4.04
N GLU A 282 -18.16 -19.78 2.79
CA GLU A 282 -17.45 -20.73 1.91
C GLU A 282 -16.05 -20.22 1.60
N ILE A 283 -15.89 -18.91 1.41
CA ILE A 283 -14.61 -18.28 1.12
C ILE A 283 -13.71 -18.31 2.36
N THR A 284 -14.26 -17.95 3.52
CA THR A 284 -13.50 -17.91 4.78
C THR A 284 -13.03 -19.29 5.19
N GLU A 285 -13.89 -20.31 5.12
CA GLU A 285 -13.52 -21.70 5.40
C GLU A 285 -12.35 -22.16 4.51
N ARG A 286 -12.40 -21.88 3.20
CA ARG A 286 -11.30 -22.26 2.29
C ARG A 286 -10.00 -21.51 2.59
N LEU A 287 -10.06 -20.24 2.96
CA LEU A 287 -8.89 -19.46 3.38
C LEU A 287 -8.24 -20.04 4.65
N GLU A 288 -9.03 -20.55 5.59
CA GLU A 288 -8.53 -21.21 6.81
C GLU A 288 -7.82 -22.54 6.51
N HIS A 289 -8.39 -23.33 5.58
CA HIS A 289 -7.78 -24.57 5.11
C HIS A 289 -6.41 -24.35 4.45
N LEU A 290 -6.20 -23.20 3.81
CA LEU A 290 -4.90 -22.81 3.24
C LEU A 290 -3.84 -22.47 4.29
N GLY A 291 -4.20 -22.41 5.58
CA GLY A 291 -3.25 -22.25 6.69
C GLY A 291 -2.63 -20.86 6.80
N LEU A 292 -3.31 -19.82 6.29
CA LEU A 292 -2.92 -18.44 6.53
C LEU A 292 -3.20 -18.08 7.99
N ASN A 293 -2.36 -17.27 8.62
CA ASN A 293 -2.66 -16.72 9.93
C ASN A 293 -3.68 -15.58 9.81
N GLN A 294 -4.53 -15.42 10.82
CA GLN A 294 -5.30 -14.20 11.00
C GLN A 294 -4.36 -13.00 11.21
N GLU A 295 -4.63 -11.91 10.50
CA GLU A 295 -3.94 -10.63 10.66
C GLU A 295 -5.00 -9.51 10.74
N ARG A 296 -4.60 -8.32 11.19
CA ARG A 296 -5.44 -7.13 11.16
C ARG A 296 -4.82 -6.05 10.28
N ARG A 297 -5.66 -5.24 9.66
CA ARG A 297 -5.28 -4.07 8.87
C ARG A 297 -6.14 -2.87 9.29
N SER A 298 -5.52 -1.71 9.49
CA SER A 298 -6.26 -0.47 9.78
C SER A 298 -7.32 -0.20 8.71
N LEU A 299 -8.52 0.19 9.14
CA LEU A 299 -9.62 0.59 8.26
C LEU A 299 -9.39 1.98 7.64
N VAL A 300 -8.60 2.81 8.30
CA VAL A 300 -8.31 4.19 7.88
C VAL A 300 -6.85 4.34 7.46
N LEU A 301 -6.64 5.16 6.42
CA LEU A 301 -5.34 5.59 5.96
C LEU A 301 -5.27 7.11 6.08
N TYR A 302 -4.34 7.60 6.90
CA TYR A 302 -4.03 9.02 6.97
C TYR A 302 -2.86 9.35 6.04
N SER A 303 -3.00 10.44 5.30
CA SER A 303 -1.91 11.03 4.54
C SER A 303 -1.22 12.10 5.39
N GLU A 304 0.10 12.11 5.40
CA GLU A 304 0.87 13.09 6.16
C GLU A 304 1.34 14.24 5.26
N GLY A 305 1.18 15.47 5.77
CA GLY A 305 1.65 16.68 5.10
C GLY A 305 1.01 16.90 3.74
N PHE A 306 -0.29 16.58 3.61
CA PHE A 306 -1.00 16.74 2.34
C PHE A 306 -1.02 18.21 1.91
N LYS A 307 -0.61 18.47 0.67
CA LYS A 307 -0.67 19.78 0.01
C LYS A 307 -1.19 19.62 -1.40
N ALA A 308 -2.01 20.55 -1.86
CA ALA A 308 -2.48 20.62 -3.24
C ALA A 308 -2.16 22.01 -3.80
N GLU A 309 -1.53 22.05 -4.96
CA GLU A 309 -1.11 23.28 -5.62
C GLU A 309 -1.67 23.30 -7.05
N LYS A 310 -2.36 24.37 -7.42
CA LYS A 310 -2.85 24.56 -8.79
C LYS A 310 -1.71 25.13 -9.63
N GLU A 311 -1.23 24.37 -10.61
CA GLU A 311 -0.20 24.83 -11.55
C GLU A 311 -0.83 25.60 -12.72
N ALA A 312 -2.00 25.17 -13.20
CA ALA A 312 -2.75 25.78 -14.30
C ALA A 312 -4.23 25.35 -14.25
N PRO A 313 -5.13 25.92 -15.07
CA PRO A 313 -6.50 25.42 -15.20
C PRO A 313 -6.52 23.91 -15.53
N GLY A 314 -7.28 23.12 -14.75
CA GLY A 314 -7.32 21.66 -14.90
C GLY A 314 -6.02 20.92 -14.58
N GLN A 315 -5.02 21.57 -13.96
CA GLN A 315 -3.75 20.95 -13.58
C GLN A 315 -3.38 21.28 -12.13
N TRP A 316 -3.26 20.22 -11.33
CA TRP A 316 -2.92 20.29 -9.92
C TRP A 316 -1.78 19.34 -9.59
N VAL A 317 -0.95 19.69 -8.62
CA VAL A 317 0.02 18.77 -8.03
C VAL A 317 -0.35 18.56 -6.58
N VAL A 318 -0.45 17.28 -6.19
CA VAL A 318 -0.66 16.89 -4.80
C VAL A 318 0.60 16.27 -4.22
N HIS A 319 0.93 16.64 -2.98
CA HIS A 319 2.07 16.14 -2.24
C HIS A 319 1.59 15.55 -0.93
N PHE A 320 2.05 14.34 -0.58
CA PHE A 320 1.75 13.73 0.72
C PHE A 320 2.66 12.53 0.98
N SER A 321 2.71 12.07 2.23
CA SER A 321 3.42 10.84 2.59
C SER A 321 2.44 9.77 3.06
N LEU A 322 2.75 8.51 2.76
CA LEU A 322 2.01 7.35 3.26
C LEU A 322 2.96 6.32 3.88
N PRO A 323 2.50 5.57 4.90
CA PRO A 323 3.27 4.48 5.48
C PRO A 323 3.51 3.35 4.48
N ALA A 324 4.48 2.49 4.79
CA ALA A 324 4.81 1.33 3.98
C ALA A 324 3.59 0.40 3.78
N GLY A 325 3.38 -0.06 2.54
CA GLY A 325 2.26 -0.95 2.20
C GLY A 325 0.93 -0.25 1.90
N SER A 326 0.92 1.08 1.89
CA SER A 326 -0.20 1.91 1.43
C SER A 326 0.02 2.43 0.01
N PHE A 327 -1.07 2.79 -0.68
CA PHE A 327 -1.04 3.19 -2.09
C PHE A 327 -1.64 4.58 -2.26
N ALA A 328 -0.98 5.43 -3.04
CA ALA A 328 -1.45 6.78 -3.34
C ALA A 328 -2.83 6.78 -4.03
N THR A 329 -3.12 5.77 -4.85
CA THR A 329 -4.42 5.61 -5.51
C THR A 329 -5.58 5.50 -4.53
N THR A 330 -5.35 4.98 -3.32
CA THR A 330 -6.38 4.90 -2.27
C THR A 330 -6.77 6.29 -1.77
N VAL A 331 -5.80 7.22 -1.67
CA VAL A 331 -6.08 8.62 -1.33
C VAL A 331 -6.76 9.34 -2.51
N LEU A 332 -6.22 9.19 -3.71
CA LEU A 332 -6.77 9.84 -4.90
C LEU A 332 -8.21 9.42 -5.20
N ARG A 333 -8.57 8.16 -4.88
CA ARG A 333 -9.94 7.64 -5.03
C ARG A 333 -10.98 8.53 -4.36
N GLU A 334 -10.74 9.04 -3.16
CA GLU A 334 -11.71 9.88 -2.46
C GLU A 334 -11.72 11.33 -2.98
N LEU A 335 -10.72 11.72 -3.77
CA LEU A 335 -10.58 13.07 -4.32
C LEU A 335 -11.14 13.21 -5.73
N CYS A 336 -10.86 12.24 -6.63
CA CYS A 336 -11.28 12.26 -8.03
C CYS A 336 -11.19 10.87 -8.67
N HIS A 337 -11.92 10.67 -9.77
CA HIS A 337 -11.73 9.51 -10.63
C HIS A 337 -10.44 9.61 -11.41
N VAL A 338 -9.47 8.76 -11.08
CA VAL A 338 -8.18 8.74 -11.78
C VAL A 338 -8.19 7.80 -12.97
N THR A 339 -7.80 8.31 -14.13
CA THR A 339 -7.49 7.49 -15.31
C THR A 339 -5.98 7.36 -15.48
N GLN A 340 -5.50 6.13 -15.66
CA GLN A 340 -4.10 5.86 -15.95
C GLN A 340 -3.93 5.68 -17.46
N THR A 341 -3.30 6.66 -18.10
CA THR A 341 -2.90 6.56 -19.51
C THR A 341 -1.52 5.91 -19.55
N GLY A 342 -1.43 4.69 -20.09
CA GLY A 342 -0.15 3.94 -20.14
C GLY A 342 -0.25 2.42 -19.94
N SER A 343 -1.45 1.87 -19.79
CA SER A 343 -1.66 0.41 -19.75
C SER A 343 -1.83 -0.15 -21.16
N VAL A 344 -0.74 -0.28 -21.91
CA VAL A 344 -0.63 -1.23 -23.02
C VAL A 344 0.56 -2.14 -22.78
#